data_AF-A0A317CZH9-F1
#
_entry.id   AF-A0A317CZH9-F1
#
_cell.length_a   1.000
_cell.length_b   1.000
_cell.length_c   1.000
_cell.angle_alpha   90.00
_cell.angle_beta   90.00
_cell.angle_gamma   90.00
#
_symmetry.space_group_name_H-M   'P 1'
#
loop_
_entity.id
_entity.type
_entity.pdbx_description
1 polymer ?
#
loop_
_entity_poly.entity_id
_entity_poly.type
_entity_poly.pdbx_seq_one_letter_code
_entity_poly.pdbx_strand_id
1 'polypeptide(L)'
;MHNDIFDRLERFYDAVPRDVAGAEEHGGLVLFVRDGPGWPFYARPRIDATEPPSLADVTSVRERQRKLGLPEAFEWVHETTPELLAVARSAGLSVLEAPLMVLDPAALPDPATLSDVPVRVLAADSPDFAADVAARRAVAAVSFAAAGTARGDAGPAERDAAVTGLE
;
A
#
# COMPACT_ATOMS: atom_id res chain seq x y z
N MET A 1 -14.82 7.30 18.90
CA MET A 1 -13.72 6.33 18.95
C MET A 1 -13.51 5.62 17.62
N HIS A 2 -14.55 5.07 16.96
CA HIS A 2 -14.44 4.51 15.60
C HIS A 2 -14.31 5.57 14.48
N ASN A 3 -14.99 6.71 14.57
CA ASN A 3 -14.84 7.74 13.51
C ASN A 3 -13.43 8.36 13.48
N ASP A 4 -12.79 8.57 14.63
CA ASP A 4 -11.45 9.16 14.68
C ASP A 4 -10.40 8.29 13.98
N ILE A 5 -10.52 6.96 14.07
CA ILE A 5 -9.61 6.06 13.36
C ILE A 5 -9.83 6.14 11.84
N PHE A 6 -11.08 6.15 11.36
CA PHE A 6 -11.37 6.30 9.94
C PHE A 6 -10.90 7.65 9.40
N ASP A 7 -11.17 8.75 10.10
CA ASP A 7 -10.72 10.09 9.69
C ASP A 7 -9.18 10.18 9.63
N ARG A 8 -8.47 9.49 10.54
CA ARG A 8 -7.01 9.40 10.52
C ARG A 8 -6.51 8.56 9.35
N LEU A 9 -7.16 7.44 9.06
CA LEU A 9 -6.82 6.58 7.93
C LEU A 9 -7.04 7.30 6.60
N GLU A 10 -8.19 7.95 6.40
CA GLU A 10 -8.50 8.67 5.18
C GLU A 10 -7.50 9.80 4.90
N ARG A 11 -7.06 10.54 5.94
CA ARG A 11 -6.01 11.55 5.80
C ARG A 11 -4.66 10.93 5.47
N PHE A 12 -4.32 9.79 6.07
CA PHE A 12 -3.07 9.09 5.79
C PHE A 12 -3.03 8.54 4.35
N TYR A 13 -4.10 7.85 3.92
CA TYR A 13 -4.24 7.32 2.56
C TYR A 13 -4.29 8.41 1.49
N ASP A 14 -4.78 9.61 1.81
CA ASP A 14 -4.71 10.76 0.92
C ASP A 14 -3.31 11.36 0.85
N ALA A 15 -2.62 11.49 1.98
CA ALA A 15 -1.36 12.22 2.07
C ALA A 15 -0.17 11.45 1.48
N VAL A 16 -0.10 10.13 1.70
CA VAL A 16 1.06 9.33 1.29
C VAL A 16 1.32 9.37 -0.23
N PRO A 17 0.31 9.17 -1.11
CA PRO A 17 0.55 9.23 -2.54
C PRO A 17 1.00 10.62 -3.02
N ARG A 18 0.49 11.70 -2.41
CA ARG A 18 0.74 13.09 -2.84
C ARG A 18 2.20 13.53 -2.73
N ASP A 19 3.02 12.85 -1.94
CA ASP A 19 4.46 13.14 -1.84
C ASP A 19 5.21 12.84 -3.14
N VAL A 20 4.69 11.90 -3.95
CA VAL A 20 5.37 11.34 -5.13
C VAL A 20 4.42 11.11 -6.31
N ALA A 21 3.29 11.80 -6.33
CA ALA A 21 2.28 11.70 -7.38
C ALA A 21 1.47 12.98 -7.54
N GLY A 22 1.13 13.31 -8.79
CA GLY A 22 0.07 14.26 -9.10
C GLY A 22 -1.30 13.71 -8.73
N ALA A 23 -2.15 14.53 -8.11
CA ALA A 23 -3.52 14.19 -7.79
C ALA A 23 -4.47 14.74 -8.87
N GLU A 24 -5.11 13.86 -9.63
CA GLU A 24 -6.11 14.21 -10.65
C GLU A 24 -7.52 13.96 -10.11
N GLU A 25 -8.37 14.99 -10.10
CA GLU A 25 -9.75 14.88 -9.61
C GLU A 25 -10.71 14.44 -10.73
N HIS A 26 -11.58 13.49 -10.41
CA HIS A 26 -12.61 12.92 -11.28
C HIS A 26 -13.94 12.89 -10.52
N GLY A 27 -14.61 14.04 -10.44
CA GLY A 27 -15.83 14.20 -9.64
C GLY A 27 -15.57 13.89 -8.16
N GLY A 28 -16.27 12.87 -7.62
CA GLY A 28 -16.08 12.41 -6.24
C GLY A 28 -14.81 11.59 -5.98
N LEU A 29 -13.99 11.32 -7.01
CA LEU A 29 -12.76 10.52 -6.91
C LEU A 29 -11.51 11.35 -7.14
N VAL A 30 -10.40 10.87 -6.60
CA VAL A 30 -9.04 11.32 -6.90
C VAL A 30 -8.22 10.14 -7.39
N LEU A 31 -7.51 10.31 -8.50
CA LEU A 31 -6.53 9.37 -9.04
C LEU A 31 -5.13 9.94 -8.79
N PHE A 32 -4.27 9.15 -8.14
CA PHE A 32 -2.87 9.53 -7.97
C PHE A 32 -2.02 8.98 -9.11
N VAL A 33 -1.35 9.87 -9.86
CA VAL A 33 -0.47 9.53 -10.96
C VAL A 33 0.97 9.73 -10.52
N ARG A 34 1.70 8.64 -10.30
CA ARG A 34 3.08 8.66 -9.80
C ARG A 34 4.00 9.50 -10.69
N ASP A 35 4.87 10.26 -10.04
CA ASP A 35 6.02 10.91 -10.68
C ASP A 35 7.23 9.95 -10.65
N GLY A 36 7.79 9.65 -11.82
CA GLY A 36 8.98 8.82 -11.95
C GLY A 36 8.77 7.32 -11.71
N PRO A 37 9.86 6.55 -11.50
CA PRO A 37 9.79 5.08 -11.38
C PRO A 37 9.12 4.63 -10.08
N GLY A 38 8.38 3.53 -10.14
CA GLY A 38 7.77 2.90 -8.97
C GLY A 38 6.46 2.19 -9.30
N TRP A 39 5.86 1.56 -8.28
CA TRP A 39 4.56 0.92 -8.42
C TRP A 39 3.44 1.95 -8.61
N PRO A 40 2.47 1.70 -9.52
CA PRO A 40 1.38 2.63 -9.74
C PRO A 40 0.49 2.74 -8.50
N PHE A 41 -0.12 3.90 -8.32
CA PHE A 41 -1.14 4.11 -7.30
C PHE A 41 -2.54 3.79 -7.83
N TYR A 42 -3.51 3.88 -6.93
CA TYR A 42 -4.93 3.65 -7.15
C TYR A 42 -5.73 4.96 -7.12
N ALA A 43 -6.98 4.90 -7.56
CA ALA A 43 -7.96 5.95 -7.30
C ALA A 43 -8.73 5.69 -6.00
N ARG A 44 -9.22 6.75 -5.36
CA ARG A 44 -10.01 6.66 -4.12
C ARG A 44 -11.03 7.79 -4.01
N PRO A 45 -12.03 7.69 -3.11
CA PRO A 45 -12.89 8.81 -2.76
C PRO A 45 -12.08 10.03 -2.32
N ARG A 46 -12.53 11.20 -2.73
CA ARG A 46 -12.00 12.47 -2.23
C ARG A 46 -12.45 12.69 -0.79
N ILE A 47 -11.55 13.21 0.04
CA ILE A 47 -11.84 13.55 1.44
C ILE A 47 -12.78 14.75 1.58
N ASP A 48 -12.82 15.62 0.57
CA ASP A 48 -13.63 16.85 0.54
C ASP A 48 -14.89 16.74 -0.34
N ALA A 49 -15.18 15.55 -0.89
CA ALA A 49 -16.39 15.33 -1.66
C ALA A 49 -17.63 15.40 -0.77
N THR A 50 -18.65 16.14 -1.23
CA THR A 50 -19.93 16.28 -0.53
C THR A 50 -20.96 15.24 -0.96
N GLU A 51 -20.68 14.50 -2.04
CA GLU A 51 -21.56 13.50 -2.64
C GLU A 51 -20.77 12.22 -2.89
N PRO A 52 -21.37 11.02 -2.75
CA PRO A 52 -20.70 9.77 -3.08
C PRO A 52 -20.28 9.70 -4.56
N PRO A 53 -19.16 9.03 -4.88
CA PRO A 53 -18.73 8.86 -6.26
C PRO A 53 -19.78 8.21 -7.16
N SER A 54 -19.93 8.75 -8.36
CA SER A 54 -20.87 8.26 -9.36
C SER A 54 -20.26 7.22 -10.31
N LEU A 55 -21.09 6.54 -11.09
CA LEU A 55 -20.63 5.67 -12.18
C LEU A 55 -19.81 6.44 -13.23
N ALA A 56 -20.16 7.71 -13.46
CA ALA A 56 -19.43 8.59 -14.37
C ALA A 56 -18.01 8.87 -13.85
N ASP A 57 -17.86 9.08 -12.55
CA ASP A 57 -16.55 9.29 -11.89
C ASP A 57 -15.66 8.06 -12.06
N VAL A 58 -16.19 6.87 -11.74
CA VAL A 58 -15.47 5.59 -11.92
C VAL A 58 -15.08 5.39 -13.40
N THR A 59 -15.99 5.68 -14.33
CA THR A 59 -15.72 5.56 -15.77
C THR A 59 -14.61 6.52 -16.20
N SER A 60 -14.63 7.77 -15.72
CA SER A 60 -13.61 8.78 -16.03
C SER A 60 -12.22 8.35 -15.55
N VAL A 61 -12.12 7.83 -14.32
CA VAL A 61 -10.86 7.29 -13.78
C VAL A 61 -10.36 6.12 -14.62
N ARG A 62 -11.24 5.16 -14.95
CA ARG A 62 -10.88 3.99 -15.77
C ARG A 62 -10.33 4.37 -17.13
N GLU A 63 -10.98 5.33 -17.80
CA GLU A 63 -10.49 5.87 -19.06
C GLU A 63 -9.10 6.51 -18.89
N ARG A 64 -8.87 7.23 -17.79
CA ARG A 64 -7.59 7.84 -17.50
C ARG A 64 -6.50 6.81 -17.23
N GLN A 65 -6.77 5.79 -16.41
CA GLN A 65 -5.86 4.68 -16.13
C GLN A 65 -5.47 3.94 -17.42
N ARG A 66 -6.43 3.63 -18.31
CA ARG A 66 -6.14 3.03 -19.62
C ARG A 66 -5.24 3.89 -20.50
N LYS A 67 -5.50 5.20 -20.57
CA LYS A 67 -4.67 6.15 -21.35
C LYS A 67 -3.23 6.20 -20.83
N LEU A 68 -3.03 6.00 -19.53
CA LEU A 68 -1.72 5.95 -18.88
C LEU A 68 -1.07 4.56 -18.92
N GLY A 69 -1.76 3.53 -19.44
CA GLY A 69 -1.29 2.14 -19.38
C GLY A 69 -1.24 1.56 -17.97
N LEU A 70 -2.03 2.09 -17.04
CA LEU A 70 -2.09 1.67 -15.64
C LEU A 70 -3.17 0.60 -15.42
N PRO A 71 -3.05 -0.23 -14.37
CA PRO A 71 -4.14 -1.07 -13.90
C PRO A 71 -5.36 -0.23 -13.53
N GLU A 72 -6.56 -0.77 -13.75
CA GLU A 72 -7.81 -0.14 -13.35
C GLU A 72 -8.07 -0.35 -11.84
N ALA A 73 -7.31 0.34 -11.00
CA ALA A 73 -7.25 0.10 -9.56
C ALA A 73 -7.98 1.19 -8.74
N PHE A 74 -8.77 0.73 -7.76
CA PHE A 74 -9.50 1.56 -6.81
C PHE A 74 -9.34 0.97 -5.40
N GLU A 75 -9.09 1.81 -4.41
CA GLU A 75 -9.06 1.40 -2.99
C GLU A 75 -9.82 2.41 -2.15
N TRP A 76 -10.62 1.93 -1.20
CA TRP A 76 -11.38 2.77 -0.27
C TRP A 76 -11.71 2.00 1.01
N VAL A 77 -12.02 2.72 2.08
CA VAL A 77 -12.58 2.14 3.31
C VAL A 77 -14.10 2.08 3.14
N HIS A 78 -14.69 0.89 3.27
CA HIS A 78 -16.13 0.72 3.01
C HIS A 78 -16.99 1.53 3.99
N GLU A 79 -16.56 1.65 5.24
CA GLU A 79 -17.26 2.37 6.29
C GLU A 79 -17.34 3.89 6.07
N THR A 80 -16.45 4.47 5.25
CA THR A 80 -16.45 5.91 4.93
C THR A 80 -17.17 6.24 3.64
N THR A 81 -17.22 5.30 2.69
CA THR A 81 -17.91 5.47 1.40
C THR A 81 -18.61 4.18 0.98
N PRO A 82 -19.67 3.75 1.69
CA PRO A 82 -20.29 2.45 1.46
C PRO A 82 -20.96 2.36 0.09
N GLU A 83 -21.47 3.46 -0.45
CA GLU A 83 -22.19 3.55 -1.73
C GLU A 83 -21.29 3.17 -2.92
N LEU A 84 -19.98 3.41 -2.82
CA LEU A 84 -19.02 3.11 -3.89
C LEU A 84 -18.98 1.62 -4.24
N LEU A 85 -19.31 0.73 -3.31
CA LEU A 85 -19.31 -0.72 -3.57
C LEU A 85 -20.27 -1.10 -4.70
N ALA A 86 -21.50 -0.59 -4.66
CA ALA A 86 -22.51 -0.86 -5.68
C ALA A 86 -22.14 -0.18 -7.01
N VAL A 87 -21.58 1.03 -6.95
CA VAL A 87 -21.14 1.78 -8.13
C VAL A 87 -19.99 1.06 -8.84
N ALA A 88 -18.95 0.66 -8.11
CA ALA A 88 -17.81 -0.08 -8.66
C ALA A 88 -18.23 -1.40 -9.32
N ARG A 89 -19.11 -2.17 -8.66
CA ARG A 89 -19.65 -3.42 -9.21
C ARG A 89 -20.49 -3.18 -10.47
N SER A 90 -21.33 -2.14 -10.49
CA SER A 90 -22.12 -1.80 -11.69
C SER A 90 -21.25 -1.29 -12.85
N ALA A 91 -20.08 -0.72 -12.55
CA ALA A 91 -19.05 -0.40 -13.54
C ALA A 91 -18.31 -1.64 -14.09
N GLY A 92 -18.62 -2.85 -13.60
CA GLY A 92 -17.99 -4.10 -14.00
C GLY A 92 -16.64 -4.38 -13.32
N LEU A 93 -16.31 -3.69 -12.23
CA LEU A 93 -15.15 -4.01 -11.41
C LEU A 93 -15.44 -5.20 -10.49
N SER A 94 -14.47 -6.11 -10.37
CA SER A 94 -14.47 -7.10 -9.29
C SER A 94 -13.92 -6.45 -8.04
N VAL A 95 -14.68 -6.49 -6.94
CA VAL A 95 -14.29 -5.87 -5.67
C VAL A 95 -13.91 -6.96 -4.67
N LEU A 96 -12.68 -6.91 -4.18
CA LEU A 96 -12.22 -7.69 -3.04
C LEU A 96 -12.60 -6.95 -1.75
N GLU A 97 -13.42 -7.56 -0.91
CA GLU A 97 -13.73 -7.06 0.43
C GLU A 97 -12.82 -7.76 1.44
N ALA A 98 -11.99 -6.98 2.15
CA ALA A 98 -11.05 -7.49 3.13
C ALA A 98 -11.16 -6.70 4.44
N PRO A 99 -11.04 -7.35 5.61
CA PRO A 99 -11.14 -6.67 6.89
C PRO A 99 -9.94 -5.76 7.13
N LEU A 100 -10.19 -4.55 7.62
CA LEU A 100 -9.14 -3.68 8.11
C LEU A 100 -8.79 -4.03 9.56
N MET A 101 -7.60 -4.59 9.77
CA MET A 101 -7.10 -4.91 11.11
C MET A 101 -6.43 -3.69 11.73
N VAL A 102 -6.91 -3.28 12.91
CA VAL A 102 -6.31 -2.20 13.70
C VAL A 102 -5.54 -2.82 14.87
N LEU A 103 -4.23 -2.57 14.90
CA LEU A 103 -3.37 -2.99 16.00
C LEU A 103 -3.45 -1.96 17.12
N ASP A 104 -3.86 -2.38 18.32
CA ASP A 104 -3.82 -1.55 19.51
C ASP A 104 -2.36 -1.40 19.99
N PRO A 105 -1.78 -0.19 19.95
CA PRO A 105 -0.41 0.03 20.41
C PRO A 105 -0.19 -0.33 21.88
N ALA A 106 -1.23 -0.24 22.71
CA ALA A 106 -1.15 -0.58 24.13
C ALA A 106 -1.14 -2.11 24.37
N ALA A 107 -1.54 -2.90 23.37
CA ALA A 107 -1.58 -4.36 23.42
C ALA A 107 -0.36 -5.02 22.77
N LEU A 108 0.66 -4.24 22.37
CA LEU A 108 1.87 -4.77 21.75
C LEU A 108 2.68 -5.60 22.77
N PRO A 109 2.95 -6.88 22.49
CA PRO A 109 3.87 -7.66 23.31
C PRO A 109 5.31 -7.15 23.10
N ASP A 110 6.18 -7.39 24.08
CA ASP A 110 7.61 -7.16 23.91
C ASP A 110 8.14 -8.10 22.81
N PRO A 111 8.66 -7.57 21.68
CA PRO A 111 9.17 -8.40 20.60
C PRO A 111 10.25 -9.39 21.04
N ALA A 112 11.04 -9.06 22.07
CA ALA A 112 12.07 -9.95 22.62
C ALA A 112 11.50 -11.23 23.23
N THR A 113 10.19 -11.27 23.49
CA THR A 113 9.48 -12.45 24.02
C THR A 113 8.86 -13.34 22.94
N LEU A 114 8.84 -12.89 21.68
CA LEU A 114 8.15 -13.57 20.58
C LEU A 114 9.00 -14.63 19.86
N SER A 115 10.33 -14.54 19.98
CA SER A 115 11.27 -15.47 19.35
C SER A 115 12.59 -15.51 20.12
N ASP A 116 13.29 -16.63 20.03
CA ASP A 116 14.69 -16.80 20.42
C ASP A 116 15.67 -16.16 19.42
N VAL A 117 15.18 -15.70 18.27
CA VAL A 117 15.96 -14.95 17.27
C VAL A 117 15.99 -13.47 17.65
N PRO A 118 17.19 -12.85 17.79
CA PRO A 118 17.30 -11.45 18.16
C PRO A 118 16.73 -10.54 17.06
N VAL A 119 15.87 -9.61 17.45
CA VAL A 119 15.34 -8.54 16.59
C VAL A 119 15.99 -7.23 17.02
N ARG A 120 16.46 -6.43 16.04
CA ARG A 120 17.01 -5.09 16.30
C ARG A 120 16.54 -4.10 15.24
N VAL A 121 16.44 -2.84 15.65
CA VAL A 121 16.30 -1.72 14.73
C VAL A 121 17.67 -1.39 14.14
N LEU A 122 17.73 -1.14 12.83
CA LEU A 122 18.95 -0.67 12.17
C LEU A 122 19.10 0.83 12.40
N ALA A 123 20.08 1.23 13.22
CA ALA A 123 20.39 2.64 13.45
C ALA A 123 21.15 3.22 12.26
N ALA A 124 20.69 4.36 11.73
CA ALA A 124 21.25 4.97 10.53
C ALA A 124 22.71 5.42 10.67
N ASP A 125 23.17 5.63 11.91
CA ASP A 125 24.54 6.01 12.27
C ASP A 125 25.43 4.81 12.64
N SER A 126 24.91 3.58 12.57
CA SER A 126 25.70 2.37 12.79
C SER A 126 26.79 2.22 11.71
N PRO A 127 28.04 1.86 12.07
CA PRO A 127 29.10 1.63 11.09
C PRO A 127 28.73 0.55 10.06
N ASP A 128 27.92 -0.44 10.46
CA ASP A 128 27.49 -1.55 9.61
C ASP A 128 26.14 -1.29 8.91
N PHE A 129 25.55 -0.10 9.05
CA PHE A 129 24.21 0.21 8.54
C PHE A 129 24.07 -0.12 7.05
N ALA A 130 25.08 0.23 6.25
CA ALA A 130 25.03 0.01 4.82
C ALA A 130 24.98 -1.49 4.46
N ALA A 131 25.81 -2.29 5.13
CA ALA A 131 25.86 -3.74 4.94
C ALA A 131 24.56 -4.41 5.43
N ASP A 132 24.05 -3.98 6.58
CA ASP A 132 22.80 -4.47 7.16
C ASP A 132 21.60 -4.22 6.23
N VAL A 133 21.50 -3.01 5.67
CA VAL A 133 20.42 -2.66 4.73
C VAL A 133 20.54 -3.47 3.45
N ALA A 134 21.75 -3.66 2.91
CA ALA A 134 21.98 -4.47 1.73
C ALA A 134 21.54 -5.93 1.96
N ALA A 135 21.93 -6.54 3.08
CA ALA A 135 21.49 -7.88 3.47
C ALA A 135 19.97 -7.98 3.64
N ARG A 136 19.34 -6.99 4.31
CA ARG A 136 17.88 -6.95 4.50
C ARG A 136 17.13 -6.80 3.17
N ARG A 137 17.65 -6.03 2.22
CA ARG A 137 17.07 -5.92 0.86
C ARG A 137 17.17 -7.24 0.11
N ALA A 138 18.32 -7.93 0.18
CA ALA A 138 18.50 -9.23 -0.44
C ALA A 138 17.51 -10.29 0.12
N VAL A 139 17.34 -10.33 1.45
CA VAL A 139 16.32 -11.21 2.08
C VAL A 139 14.93 -10.93 1.53
N ALA A 140 14.53 -9.67 1.42
CA ALA A 140 13.21 -9.34 0.90
C ALA A 140 13.07 -9.69 -0.59
N ALA A 141 14.08 -9.40 -1.41
CA ALA A 141 14.07 -9.73 -2.84
C ALA A 141 13.92 -11.24 -3.07
N VAL A 142 14.66 -12.06 -2.31
CA VAL A 142 14.63 -13.52 -2.44
C VAL A 142 13.35 -14.12 -1.85
N SER A 143 12.98 -13.75 -0.61
CA SER A 143 11.85 -14.35 0.08
C SER A 143 10.49 -14.02 -0.56
N PHE A 144 10.34 -12.83 -1.15
CA PHE A 144 9.09 -12.42 -1.79
C PHE A 144 9.07 -12.66 -3.32
N ALA A 145 10.12 -13.24 -3.90
CA ALA A 145 10.11 -13.67 -5.31
C ALA A 145 9.33 -14.98 -5.52
N ALA A 146 9.24 -15.83 -4.49
CA ALA A 146 8.43 -17.04 -4.53
C ALA A 146 6.98 -16.73 -4.14
N ALA A 147 6.03 -17.10 -5.00
CA ALA A 147 4.61 -16.89 -4.74
C ALA A 147 4.06 -17.90 -3.72
N GLY A 148 3.02 -17.49 -2.99
CA GLY A 148 2.32 -18.32 -2.01
C GLY A 148 2.87 -18.21 -0.58
N THR A 149 2.38 -19.07 0.32
CA THR A 149 2.75 -19.07 1.75
C THR A 149 3.54 -20.30 2.17
N ALA A 150 3.83 -21.20 1.22
CA ALA A 150 4.69 -22.35 1.45
C ALA A 150 6.15 -21.92 1.60
N ARG A 151 6.97 -22.76 2.24
CA ARG A 151 8.42 -22.56 2.28
C ARG A 151 8.99 -22.66 0.86
N GLY A 152 9.69 -21.62 0.41
CA GLY A 152 10.42 -21.63 -0.85
C GLY A 152 11.75 -22.40 -0.78
N ASP A 153 12.33 -22.67 -1.95
CA ASP A 153 13.59 -23.43 -2.08
C ASP A 153 14.84 -22.57 -1.85
N ALA A 154 14.72 -21.24 -1.96
CA ALA A 154 15.82 -20.32 -1.78
C ALA A 154 16.24 -20.20 -0.31
N GLY A 155 17.53 -19.98 -0.08
CA GLY A 155 18.15 -19.92 1.23
C GLY A 155 19.30 -18.91 1.32
N PRO A 156 20.26 -19.13 2.25
CA PRO A 156 21.35 -18.19 2.49
C PRO A 156 22.23 -17.92 1.28
N ALA A 157 22.46 -18.91 0.40
CA ALA A 157 23.31 -18.75 -0.77
C ALA A 157 22.70 -17.77 -1.79
N GLU A 158 21.40 -17.89 -2.06
CA GLU A 158 20.65 -17.01 -2.95
C GLU A 158 20.56 -15.60 -2.36
N ARG A 159 20.36 -15.49 -1.03
CA ARG A 159 20.44 -14.21 -0.32
C ARG A 159 21.80 -13.54 -0.55
N ASP A 160 22.90 -14.25 -0.29
CA ASP A 160 24.25 -13.68 -0.37
C ASP A 160 24.60 -13.26 -1.80
N ALA A 161 24.15 -14.02 -2.80
CA ALA A 161 24.28 -13.64 -4.22
C ALA A 161 23.45 -12.41 -4.62
N ALA A 162 22.33 -12.15 -3.93
CA ALA A 162 21.44 -11.02 -4.19
C ALA A 162 21.84 -9.72 -3.47
N VAL A 163 22.91 -9.72 -2.67
CA VAL A 163 23.37 -8.53 -1.96
C VAL A 163 23.94 -7.51 -2.96
N THR A 164 23.27 -6.37 -3.05
CA THR A 164 23.75 -5.19 -3.79
C THR A 164 24.04 -4.06 -2.81
N GLY A 165 25.20 -3.41 -2.95
CA GLY A 165 25.57 -2.27 -2.11
C GLY A 165 24.54 -1.13 -2.18
N LEU A 166 24.50 -0.31 -1.14
CA LEU A 166 23.83 0.99 -1.21
C LEU A 166 24.73 1.93 -2.00
N GLU A 167 24.38 2.19 -3.26
CA GLU A 167 24.90 3.34 -4.00
C GLU A 167 24.39 4.66 -3.40
#